data_AF-A0A844DX18-F1
#
_entry.id   AF-A0A844DX18-F1
#
_cell.length_a   1.000
_cell.length_b   1.000
_cell.length_c   1.000
_cell.angle_alpha   90.00
_cell.angle_beta   90.00
_cell.angle_gamma   90.00
#
_symmetry.space_group_name_H-M   'P 1'
#
loop_
_entity.id
_entity.type
_entity.pdbx_description
1 polymer ?
#
loop_
_entity_poly.entity_id
_entity_poly.type
_entity_poly.pdbx_seq_one_letter_code
_entity_poly.pdbx_strand_id
1 'polypeptide(L)'
;MAVVPGLFGITHSNRDFSLKDTWGKNQFNSSFPAALACYLYSKELKAVYYKTDSSMQTVIEHIGIEDLYKADPLGDDTYFAFETQFTPFQKYVLGSIPRNDLVIMNGTQSVSSLEIKLTALPDNPTCDFSEDAYGSEIVIRPDTIIYLACAFIYACNDDRNVLQSILQDAGNAVIDWTSASCVLPHLYDIYQAIKRLVSISASFQSPVVMEPVWKTRGKSPQLANDCLDVFVWSNCGLLNLFMPSEQDFISVGTVKTLDKISRHTRTMIWLFKMLKDYADTGHFNGSKIIDELSYNTKNDKAFSSNGLRTHPIMACPELTHPRITKGEIKNIILGGGQNLLSPERRFDAIIYNSPDLFKEDFL
;
A
#
# COMPACT_ATOMS: atom_id res chain seq x y z
N MET A 1 -38.40 -6.93 0.64
CA MET A 1 -37.43 -7.42 1.64
C MET A 1 -36.67 -6.22 2.17
N ALA A 2 -36.44 -6.12 3.48
CA ALA A 2 -35.60 -5.07 4.02
C ALA A 2 -34.17 -5.25 3.47
N VAL A 3 -33.59 -4.21 2.90
CA VAL A 3 -32.19 -4.25 2.43
C VAL A 3 -31.32 -4.35 3.68
N VAL A 4 -30.58 -5.45 3.82
CA VAL A 4 -29.68 -5.69 4.95
C VAL A 4 -28.45 -4.76 4.80
N PRO A 5 -27.92 -4.19 5.90
CA PRO A 5 -26.67 -3.45 5.88
C PRO A 5 -25.55 -4.22 5.18
N GLY A 6 -24.86 -3.54 4.26
CA GLY A 6 -23.82 -4.17 3.45
C GLY A 6 -22.92 -3.16 2.76
N LEU A 7 -21.86 -3.68 2.14
CA LEU A 7 -20.97 -2.92 1.28
C LEU A 7 -21.02 -3.50 -0.13
N PHE A 8 -21.09 -2.61 -1.13
CA PHE A 8 -21.22 -2.99 -2.54
C PHE A 8 -20.12 -3.97 -2.98
N GLY A 9 -20.52 -5.02 -3.70
CA GLY A 9 -19.62 -6.06 -4.24
C GLY A 9 -19.09 -7.08 -3.23
N ILE A 10 -19.14 -6.80 -1.92
CA ILE A 10 -18.64 -7.73 -0.91
C ILE A 10 -19.75 -8.72 -0.51
N THR A 11 -19.96 -9.74 -1.33
CA THR A 11 -20.97 -10.79 -1.13
C THR A 11 -20.47 -11.92 -0.21
N HIS A 12 -19.22 -12.36 -0.41
CA HIS A 12 -18.60 -13.43 0.37
C HIS A 12 -17.38 -12.92 1.12
N SER A 13 -17.41 -13.00 2.46
CA SER A 13 -16.37 -12.41 3.31
C SER A 13 -16.29 -13.08 4.67
N ASN A 14 -15.13 -12.96 5.33
CA ASN A 14 -14.98 -13.34 6.74
C ASN A 14 -15.50 -12.28 7.71
N ARG A 15 -16.05 -11.17 7.21
CA ARG A 15 -16.74 -10.11 7.96
C ARG A 15 -18.23 -10.13 7.66
N ASP A 16 -19.04 -10.01 8.72
CA ASP A 16 -20.50 -9.93 8.63
C ASP A 16 -20.97 -8.47 8.76
N PHE A 17 -21.42 -7.88 7.66
CA PHE A 17 -21.86 -6.48 7.61
C PHE A 17 -23.25 -6.24 8.22
N SER A 18 -23.97 -7.28 8.62
CA SER A 18 -25.20 -7.12 9.42
C SER A 18 -24.89 -6.71 10.88
N LEU A 19 -23.65 -6.94 11.34
CA LEU A 19 -23.21 -6.67 12.70
C LEU A 19 -22.58 -5.28 12.85
N LYS A 20 -22.95 -4.56 13.90
CA LYS A 20 -22.44 -3.21 14.19
C LYS A 20 -20.91 -3.17 14.34
N ASP A 21 -20.29 -4.20 14.88
CA ASP A 21 -18.85 -4.26 15.13
C ASP A 21 -18.01 -4.16 13.84
N THR A 22 -18.54 -4.68 12.73
CA THR A 22 -17.92 -4.61 11.39
C THR A 22 -17.84 -3.18 10.85
N TRP A 23 -18.73 -2.30 11.31
CA TRP A 23 -18.75 -0.88 10.95
C TRP A 23 -17.87 -0.01 11.85
N GLY A 24 -17.18 -0.62 12.82
CA GLY A 24 -16.19 0.07 13.64
C GLY A 24 -14.91 0.44 12.89
N LYS A 25 -14.17 1.42 13.42
CA LYS A 25 -12.96 1.99 12.83
C LYS A 25 -11.90 0.98 12.33
N ASN A 26 -11.81 -0.19 12.96
CA ASN A 26 -10.77 -1.18 12.68
C ASN A 26 -11.13 -2.09 11.49
N GLN A 27 -12.42 -2.22 11.16
CA GLN A 27 -12.87 -3.07 10.05
C GLN A 27 -13.35 -2.22 8.88
N PHE A 28 -14.18 -1.20 9.12
CA PHE A 28 -14.72 -0.37 8.04
C PHE A 28 -13.63 0.27 7.17
N ASN A 29 -12.51 0.72 7.76
CA ASN A 29 -11.42 1.38 7.03
C ASN A 29 -10.64 0.46 6.08
N SER A 30 -10.77 -0.87 6.18
CA SER A 30 -10.28 -1.81 5.17
C SER A 30 -11.40 -2.39 4.30
N SER A 31 -12.62 -2.55 4.84
CA SER A 31 -13.76 -3.04 4.06
C SER A 31 -14.25 -2.03 3.01
N PHE A 32 -14.38 -0.74 3.37
CA PHE A 32 -14.89 0.28 2.46
C PHE A 32 -13.99 0.45 1.20
N PRO A 33 -12.66 0.53 1.33
CA PRO A 33 -11.74 0.44 0.19
C PRO A 33 -12.00 -0.70 -0.80
N ALA A 34 -12.25 -1.92 -0.28
CA ALA A 34 -12.53 -3.07 -1.13
C ALA A 34 -13.85 -2.90 -1.90
N ALA A 35 -14.88 -2.39 -1.22
CA ALA A 35 -16.16 -2.10 -1.84
C ALA A 35 -16.10 -0.96 -2.87
N LEU A 36 -15.30 0.07 -2.59
CA LEU A 36 -15.05 1.17 -3.53
C LEU A 36 -14.39 0.67 -4.81
N ALA A 37 -13.41 -0.24 -4.71
CA ALA A 37 -12.81 -0.87 -5.89
C ALA A 37 -13.84 -1.70 -6.68
N CYS A 38 -14.70 -2.47 -6.01
CA CYS A 38 -15.82 -3.17 -6.68
C CYS A 38 -16.76 -2.19 -7.39
N TYR A 39 -17.03 -1.04 -6.79
CA TYR A 39 -17.86 0.00 -7.40
C TYR A 39 -17.19 0.62 -8.63
N LEU A 40 -15.88 0.86 -8.60
CA LEU A 40 -15.11 1.27 -9.79
C LEU A 40 -15.29 0.27 -10.94
N TYR A 41 -15.13 -1.04 -10.65
CA TYR A 41 -15.34 -2.11 -11.63
C TYR A 41 -16.73 -2.05 -12.26
N SER A 42 -17.79 -1.87 -11.46
CA SER A 42 -19.17 -1.76 -11.95
C SER A 42 -19.41 -0.55 -12.86
N LYS A 43 -18.54 0.46 -12.78
CA LYS A 43 -18.55 1.66 -13.61
C LYS A 43 -17.56 1.60 -14.78
N GLU A 44 -16.96 0.43 -15.03
CA GLU A 44 -15.92 0.23 -16.04
C GLU A 44 -14.69 1.14 -15.82
N LEU A 45 -14.45 1.55 -14.57
CA LEU A 45 -13.31 2.37 -14.18
C LEU A 45 -12.16 1.49 -13.67
N LYS A 46 -10.95 1.84 -14.11
CA LYS A 46 -9.70 1.24 -13.64
C LYS A 46 -9.10 2.07 -12.51
N ALA A 47 -8.43 1.41 -11.56
CA ALA A 47 -7.66 2.10 -10.53
C ALA A 47 -6.39 2.71 -11.14
N VAL A 48 -5.94 3.85 -10.62
CA VAL A 48 -4.66 4.45 -11.01
C VAL A 48 -3.53 3.58 -10.45
N TYR A 49 -2.55 3.25 -11.27
CA TYR A 49 -1.48 2.31 -10.93
C TYR A 49 -0.10 2.96 -11.00
N TYR A 50 0.51 3.14 -9.84
CA TYR A 50 1.85 3.70 -9.69
C TYR A 50 2.91 2.60 -9.83
N LYS A 51 3.68 2.72 -10.91
CA LYS A 51 4.77 1.84 -11.32
C LYS A 51 6.06 2.62 -11.42
N THR A 52 7.14 1.90 -11.75
CA THR A 52 8.35 2.53 -12.25
C THR A 52 8.76 1.99 -13.61
N ASP A 53 9.54 2.75 -14.37
CA ASP A 53 10.35 2.21 -15.46
C ASP A 53 11.59 1.47 -14.93
N SER A 54 12.45 1.00 -15.85
CA SER A 54 13.71 0.32 -15.52
C SER A 54 14.76 1.22 -14.86
N SER A 55 14.57 2.54 -14.92
CA SER A 55 15.41 3.58 -14.31
C SER A 55 14.86 4.06 -12.97
N MET A 56 13.80 3.40 -12.46
CA MET A 56 13.09 3.75 -11.24
C MET A 56 12.36 5.11 -11.31
N GLN A 57 12.10 5.63 -12.52
CA GLN A 57 11.25 6.81 -12.70
C GLN A 57 9.78 6.41 -12.60
N THR A 58 8.97 7.27 -11.98
CA THR A 58 7.53 7.04 -11.82
C THR A 58 6.85 6.89 -13.18
N VAL A 59 6.03 5.85 -13.30
CA VAL A 59 5.13 5.63 -14.43
C VAL A 59 3.71 5.50 -13.87
N ILE A 60 2.79 6.30 -14.39
CA ILE A 60 1.37 6.25 -14.01
C ILE A 60 0.62 5.53 -15.13
N GLU A 61 0.06 4.37 -14.80
CA GLU A 61 -0.82 3.58 -15.67
C GLU A 61 -2.18 3.38 -14.97
N HIS A 62 -3.00 2.49 -15.51
CA HIS A 62 -4.26 2.07 -14.90
C HIS A 62 -4.34 0.55 -14.85
N ILE A 63 -4.88 0.00 -13.77
CA ILE A 63 -5.08 -1.43 -13.56
C ILE A 63 -6.57 -1.75 -13.42
N GLY A 64 -7.04 -2.76 -14.16
CA GLY A 64 -8.39 -3.30 -13.98
C GLY A 64 -8.57 -3.83 -12.57
N ILE A 65 -9.78 -3.74 -12.01
CA ILE A 65 -10.02 -4.24 -10.65
C ILE A 65 -9.97 -5.77 -10.66
N GLU A 66 -10.42 -6.38 -11.74
CA GLU A 66 -10.27 -7.80 -12.05
C GLU A 66 -8.80 -8.26 -12.10
N ASP A 67 -7.90 -7.43 -12.61
CA ASP A 67 -6.45 -7.70 -12.62
C ASP A 67 -5.82 -7.48 -11.24
N LEU A 68 -6.27 -6.45 -10.51
CA LEU A 68 -5.85 -6.15 -9.14
C LEU A 68 -6.23 -7.29 -8.18
N TYR A 69 -7.44 -7.81 -8.32
CA TYR A 69 -7.98 -8.89 -7.50
C TYR A 69 -7.64 -10.28 -8.04
N LYS A 70 -7.24 -10.39 -9.32
CA LYS A 70 -7.04 -11.65 -10.04
C LYS A 70 -8.26 -12.57 -9.98
N ALA A 71 -9.44 -11.97 -9.94
CA ALA A 71 -10.74 -12.59 -9.84
C ALA A 71 -11.79 -11.60 -10.34
N ASP A 72 -12.98 -12.08 -10.74
CA ASP A 72 -14.11 -11.19 -11.03
C ASP A 72 -14.56 -10.51 -9.72
N PRO A 73 -14.43 -9.17 -9.55
CA PRO A 73 -14.74 -8.50 -8.29
C PRO A 73 -16.18 -8.67 -7.83
N LEU A 74 -17.11 -9.01 -8.74
CA LEU A 74 -18.53 -9.22 -8.47
C LEU A 74 -18.97 -10.68 -8.68
N GLY A 75 -18.03 -11.58 -8.92
CA GLY A 75 -18.30 -13.00 -9.17
C GLY A 75 -18.60 -13.79 -7.88
N ASP A 76 -19.42 -14.84 -8.00
CA ASP A 76 -19.82 -15.71 -6.89
C ASP A 76 -18.65 -16.49 -6.26
N ASP A 77 -17.58 -16.73 -7.03
CA ASP A 77 -16.38 -17.43 -6.53
C ASP A 77 -15.40 -16.50 -5.78
N THR A 78 -15.64 -15.19 -5.80
CA THR A 78 -14.75 -14.20 -5.17
C THR A 78 -15.06 -14.06 -3.68
N TYR A 79 -14.06 -14.33 -2.84
CA TYR A 79 -14.16 -14.22 -1.39
C TYR A 79 -13.15 -13.20 -0.84
N PHE A 80 -13.65 -12.27 -0.04
CA PHE A 80 -12.86 -11.20 0.60
C PHE A 80 -12.43 -11.65 2.00
N ALA A 81 -11.19 -12.12 2.12
CA ALA A 81 -10.61 -12.54 3.39
C ALA A 81 -9.80 -11.40 4.01
N PHE A 82 -10.43 -10.64 4.91
CA PHE A 82 -9.77 -9.54 5.61
C PHE A 82 -8.87 -10.04 6.74
N GLU A 83 -7.82 -9.30 7.08
CA GLU A 83 -6.90 -9.65 8.18
C GLU A 83 -6.43 -11.11 8.09
N THR A 84 -6.05 -11.55 6.89
CA THR A 84 -5.75 -12.95 6.58
C THR A 84 -4.35 -13.06 5.97
N GLN A 85 -3.68 -14.19 6.20
CA GLN A 85 -2.37 -14.47 5.64
C GLN A 85 -2.48 -14.84 4.16
N PHE A 86 -1.63 -14.26 3.31
CA PHE A 86 -1.46 -14.73 1.95
C PHE A 86 -0.50 -15.92 1.93
N THR A 87 -1.05 -17.11 2.10
CA THR A 87 -0.28 -18.35 2.20
C THR A 87 0.65 -18.65 1.01
N PRO A 88 0.41 -18.19 -0.24
CA PRO A 88 1.38 -18.40 -1.32
C PRO A 88 2.79 -17.86 -1.04
N PHE A 89 2.91 -16.81 -0.22
CA PHE A 89 4.19 -16.21 0.15
C PHE A 89 4.83 -16.83 1.40
N GLN A 90 4.15 -17.75 2.09
CA GLN A 90 4.67 -18.42 3.28
C GLN A 90 5.99 -19.17 3.00
N LYS A 91 6.16 -19.68 1.78
CA LYS A 91 7.36 -20.42 1.35
C LYS A 91 8.66 -19.61 1.40
N TYR A 92 8.60 -18.28 1.48
CA TYR A 92 9.80 -17.43 1.55
C TYR A 92 10.21 -17.06 2.99
N VAL A 93 9.30 -17.23 3.95
CA VAL A 93 9.43 -16.66 5.29
C VAL A 93 9.68 -17.75 6.34
N LEU A 94 10.70 -17.58 7.17
CA LEU A 94 10.90 -18.37 8.38
C LEU A 94 9.90 -17.94 9.45
N GLY A 95 9.15 -18.90 9.99
CA GLY A 95 8.04 -18.63 10.91
C GLY A 95 6.72 -18.50 10.15
N SER A 96 5.90 -17.51 10.49
CA SER A 96 4.61 -17.29 9.83
C SER A 96 4.62 -15.96 9.10
N ILE A 97 4.13 -15.93 7.86
CA ILE A 97 3.89 -14.67 7.16
C ILE A 97 2.85 -13.84 7.95
N PRO A 98 3.04 -12.53 8.11
CA PRO A 98 2.03 -11.72 8.81
C PRO A 98 0.71 -11.71 8.05
N ARG A 99 -0.37 -11.42 8.77
CA ARG A 99 -1.68 -11.14 8.18
C ARG A 99 -1.58 -9.86 7.35
N ASN A 100 -2.31 -9.80 6.23
CA ASN A 100 -2.47 -8.58 5.45
C ASN A 100 -3.90 -8.05 5.58
N ASP A 101 -4.12 -6.78 5.23
CA ASP A 101 -5.43 -6.14 5.40
C ASP A 101 -6.51 -6.84 4.54
N LEU A 102 -6.17 -7.23 3.31
CA LEU A 102 -7.06 -7.96 2.39
C LEU A 102 -6.32 -9.07 1.63
N VAL A 103 -6.93 -10.25 1.59
CA VAL A 103 -6.62 -11.35 0.67
C VAL A 103 -7.86 -11.65 -0.15
N ILE A 104 -7.70 -11.68 -1.48
CA ILE A 104 -8.75 -12.14 -2.39
C ILE A 104 -8.55 -13.63 -2.63
N MET A 105 -9.63 -14.38 -2.48
CA MET A 105 -9.69 -15.78 -2.88
C MET A 105 -10.63 -15.93 -4.08
N ASN A 106 -10.25 -16.80 -5.01
CA ASN A 106 -11.09 -17.27 -6.09
C ASN A 106 -11.34 -18.77 -5.86
N GLY A 107 -12.56 -19.12 -5.46
CA GLY A 107 -12.88 -20.41 -4.87
C GLY A 107 -12.05 -20.65 -3.60
N THR A 108 -11.21 -21.68 -3.61
CA THR A 108 -10.34 -22.03 -2.47
C THR A 108 -8.93 -21.46 -2.58
N GLN A 109 -8.57 -20.78 -3.67
CA GLN A 109 -7.21 -20.32 -3.93
C GLN A 109 -7.05 -18.85 -3.56
N SER A 110 -6.03 -18.51 -2.76
CA SER A 110 -5.63 -17.11 -2.55
C SER A 110 -4.90 -16.60 -3.78
N VAL A 111 -5.41 -15.54 -4.41
CA VAL A 111 -4.93 -15.04 -5.70
C VAL A 111 -4.31 -13.64 -5.63
N SER A 112 -4.77 -12.79 -4.72
CA SER A 112 -4.24 -11.43 -4.52
C SER A 112 -4.17 -11.08 -3.03
N SER A 113 -3.24 -10.19 -2.67
CA SER A 113 -3.08 -9.69 -1.31
C SER A 113 -2.61 -8.24 -1.31
N LEU A 114 -3.27 -7.40 -0.51
CA LEU A 114 -3.08 -5.94 -0.52
C LEU A 114 -3.07 -5.40 0.91
N GLU A 115 -2.12 -4.53 1.20
CA GLU A 115 -2.28 -3.59 2.33
C GLU A 115 -3.24 -2.48 1.89
N ILE A 116 -4.11 -2.03 2.79
CA ILE A 116 -5.11 -1.00 2.52
C ILE A 116 -4.77 0.29 3.26
N LYS A 117 -4.74 1.42 2.53
CA LYS A 117 -4.48 2.76 3.06
C LYS A 117 -5.56 3.74 2.61
N LEU A 118 -6.59 3.91 3.43
CA LEU A 118 -7.58 4.95 3.21
C LEU A 118 -7.04 6.31 3.67
N THR A 119 -6.67 7.19 2.74
CA THR A 119 -5.93 8.43 3.03
C THR A 119 -6.76 9.69 2.75
N ALA A 120 -6.56 10.72 3.57
CA ALA A 120 -7.19 12.02 3.38
C ALA A 120 -6.47 12.80 2.28
N LEU A 121 -7.22 13.53 1.46
CA LEU A 121 -6.69 14.43 0.44
C LEU A 121 -7.37 15.80 0.56
N PRO A 122 -6.65 16.90 0.82
CA PRO A 122 -5.22 16.98 1.12
C PRO A 122 -4.88 16.53 2.54
N ASP A 123 -3.60 16.22 2.74
CA ASP A 123 -3.01 16.10 4.07
C ASP A 123 -2.63 17.46 4.67
N ASN A 124 -2.16 17.47 5.92
CA ASN A 124 -1.93 18.73 6.65
C ASN A 124 -0.85 19.65 6.02
N PRO A 125 0.30 19.13 5.51
CA PRO A 125 1.26 19.95 4.77
C PRO A 125 0.79 20.56 3.46
N THR A 126 -0.15 19.93 2.74
CA THR A 126 -0.57 20.36 1.39
C THR A 126 -1.94 21.02 1.35
N CYS A 127 -2.66 21.08 2.46
CA CYS A 127 -4.05 21.55 2.50
C CYS A 127 -4.27 23.03 2.17
N ASP A 128 -3.22 23.85 2.28
CA ASP A 128 -3.26 25.29 2.00
C ASP A 128 -2.77 25.59 0.57
N PHE A 129 -2.45 24.55 -0.23
CA PHE A 129 -2.10 24.68 -1.64
C PHE A 129 -3.36 24.68 -2.54
N SER A 130 -3.17 24.86 -3.83
CA SER A 130 -4.21 24.64 -4.82
C SER A 130 -4.51 23.14 -4.98
N GLU A 131 -5.72 22.80 -5.44
CA GLU A 131 -6.17 21.40 -5.52
C GLU A 131 -5.28 20.53 -6.42
N ASP A 132 -4.68 21.12 -7.45
CA ASP A 132 -3.70 20.48 -8.34
C ASP A 132 -2.35 20.21 -7.67
N ALA A 133 -2.12 20.72 -6.46
CA ALA A 133 -0.93 20.52 -5.64
C ALA A 133 -1.22 19.76 -4.33
N TYR A 134 -2.40 19.15 -4.20
CA TYR A 134 -2.76 18.33 -3.05
C TYR A 134 -2.03 16.98 -3.04
N GLY A 135 -1.66 16.53 -1.85
CA GLY A 135 -1.10 15.20 -1.62
C GLY A 135 -1.67 14.55 -0.36
N SER A 136 -1.52 13.23 -0.24
CA SER A 136 -1.97 12.44 0.91
C SER A 136 -0.78 12.01 1.77
N GLU A 137 -1.01 11.84 3.08
CA GLU A 137 -0.06 11.12 3.94
C GLU A 137 -0.35 9.62 3.86
N ILE A 138 0.65 8.84 3.47
CA ILE A 138 0.63 7.39 3.51
C ILE A 138 1.59 6.85 4.58
N VAL A 139 1.06 6.00 5.46
CA VAL A 139 1.80 5.36 6.56
C VAL A 139 1.91 3.86 6.30
N ILE A 140 3.10 3.36 6.03
CA ILE A 140 3.34 1.94 5.71
C ILE A 140 3.73 1.15 6.96
N ARG A 141 3.12 -0.03 7.14
CA ARG A 141 3.42 -0.94 8.26
C ARG A 141 4.71 -1.72 8.00
N PRO A 142 5.42 -2.16 9.05
CA PRO A 142 6.58 -3.04 8.88
C PRO A 142 6.26 -4.34 8.12
N ASP A 143 5.11 -4.95 8.39
CA ASP A 143 4.67 -6.19 7.73
C ASP A 143 4.56 -6.04 6.21
N THR A 144 4.22 -4.86 5.70
CA THR A 144 4.19 -4.55 4.27
C THR A 144 5.54 -4.75 3.61
N ILE A 145 6.64 -4.53 4.35
CA ILE A 145 8.01 -4.71 3.83
C ILE A 145 8.33 -6.18 3.64
N ILE A 146 7.75 -7.07 4.46
CA ILE A 146 7.84 -8.53 4.27
C ILE A 146 7.12 -8.93 2.98
N TYR A 147 5.90 -8.42 2.78
CA TYR A 147 5.15 -8.65 1.54
C TYR A 147 5.85 -8.06 0.31
N LEU A 148 6.48 -6.89 0.46
CA LEU A 148 7.28 -6.26 -0.59
C LEU A 148 8.48 -7.13 -0.99
N ALA A 149 9.22 -7.68 -0.01
CA ALA A 149 10.30 -8.61 -0.29
C ALA A 149 9.81 -9.87 -1.02
N CYS A 150 8.68 -10.45 -0.57
CA CYS A 150 8.05 -11.59 -1.24
C CYS A 150 7.64 -11.27 -2.68
N ALA A 151 7.09 -10.07 -2.93
CA ALA A 151 6.70 -9.64 -4.27
C ALA A 151 7.91 -9.52 -5.22
N PHE A 152 9.06 -9.03 -4.72
CA PHE A 152 10.30 -8.99 -5.51
C PHE A 152 10.89 -10.38 -5.76
N ILE A 153 10.84 -11.28 -4.78
CA ILE A 153 11.25 -12.67 -4.96
C ILE A 153 10.40 -13.34 -6.04
N TYR A 154 9.08 -13.16 -5.96
CA TYR A 154 8.14 -13.68 -6.95
C TYR A 154 8.38 -13.07 -8.35
N ALA A 155 8.65 -11.77 -8.45
CA ALA A 155 8.99 -11.12 -9.72
C ALA A 155 10.29 -11.66 -10.34
N CYS A 156 11.19 -12.23 -9.52
CA CYS A 156 12.39 -12.94 -9.95
C CYS A 156 12.15 -14.45 -10.17
N ASN A 157 10.89 -14.88 -10.31
CA ASN A 157 10.47 -16.28 -10.51
C ASN A 157 10.98 -17.24 -9.42
N ASP A 158 11.12 -16.76 -8.18
CA ASP A 158 11.66 -17.52 -7.05
C ASP A 158 13.12 -18.01 -7.27
N ASP A 159 13.82 -17.45 -8.25
CA ASP A 159 15.17 -17.88 -8.61
C ASP A 159 16.23 -17.16 -7.75
N ARG A 160 16.82 -17.94 -6.83
CA ARG A 160 17.90 -17.46 -5.97
C ARG A 160 19.14 -17.04 -6.75
N ASN A 161 19.47 -17.70 -7.86
CA ASN A 161 20.64 -17.35 -8.67
C ASN A 161 20.44 -16.00 -9.36
N VAL A 162 19.22 -15.72 -9.83
CA VAL A 162 18.85 -14.40 -10.35
C VAL A 162 19.05 -13.35 -9.25
N LEU A 163 18.47 -13.54 -8.07
CA LEU A 163 18.64 -12.58 -6.96
C LEU A 163 20.11 -12.42 -6.55
N GLN A 164 20.89 -13.50 -6.43
CA GLN A 164 22.32 -13.42 -6.14
C GLN A 164 23.06 -12.61 -7.20
N SER A 165 22.76 -12.79 -8.49
CA SER A 165 23.38 -12.02 -9.58
C SER A 165 23.03 -10.53 -9.54
N ILE A 166 21.84 -10.19 -9.04
CA ILE A 166 21.36 -8.80 -8.91
C ILE A 166 22.03 -8.11 -7.73
N LEU A 167 22.03 -8.78 -6.57
CA LEU A 167 22.58 -8.26 -5.33
C LEU A 167 24.11 -8.22 -5.37
N GLN A 168 24.74 -9.15 -6.08
CA GLN A 168 26.20 -9.28 -6.20
C GLN A 168 26.84 -9.34 -4.80
N ASP A 169 27.94 -8.61 -4.60
CA ASP A 169 28.65 -8.54 -3.33
C ASP A 169 28.08 -7.50 -2.35
N ALA A 170 26.97 -6.84 -2.69
CA ALA A 170 26.38 -5.82 -1.82
C ALA A 170 26.06 -6.43 -0.43
N GLY A 171 26.47 -5.73 0.62
CA GLY A 171 26.24 -6.15 2.00
C GLY A 171 27.12 -7.31 2.50
N ASN A 172 27.97 -7.95 1.67
CA ASN A 172 28.87 -9.03 2.12
C ASN A 172 29.93 -8.53 3.12
N ALA A 173 30.33 -7.27 3.01
CA ALA A 173 31.30 -6.63 3.90
C ALA A 173 30.68 -6.10 5.21
N VAL A 174 29.34 -6.14 5.37
CA VAL A 174 28.67 -5.70 6.60
C VAL A 174 28.92 -6.74 7.70
N ILE A 175 29.79 -6.39 8.65
CA ILE A 175 30.17 -7.28 9.75
C ILE A 175 29.06 -7.49 10.79
N ASP A 176 28.25 -6.46 11.04
CA ASP A 176 27.17 -6.47 12.02
C ASP A 176 26.02 -5.61 11.50
N TRP A 177 24.93 -6.26 11.09
CA TRP A 177 23.75 -5.58 10.58
C TRP A 177 23.03 -4.77 11.65
N THR A 178 23.16 -5.11 12.94
CA THR A 178 22.47 -4.41 14.04
C THR A 178 23.14 -3.07 14.38
N SER A 179 24.39 -2.90 13.99
CA SER A 179 25.17 -1.69 14.24
C SER A 179 25.10 -0.71 13.07
N ALA A 180 24.53 0.48 13.32
CA ALA A 180 24.42 1.54 12.30
C ALA A 180 25.78 1.94 11.70
N SER A 181 26.84 1.98 12.51
CA SER A 181 28.19 2.33 12.03
C SER A 181 28.80 1.28 11.10
N CYS A 182 28.36 0.03 11.21
CA CYS A 182 28.78 -1.06 10.34
C CYS A 182 27.98 -1.09 9.04
N VAL A 183 26.73 -0.59 9.02
CA VAL A 183 25.87 -0.60 7.83
C VAL A 183 26.03 0.66 6.98
N LEU A 184 26.20 1.83 7.62
CA LEU A 184 26.33 3.13 6.95
C LEU A 184 27.31 3.10 5.77
N PRO A 185 28.55 2.60 5.89
CA PRO A 185 29.51 2.60 4.79
C PRO A 185 29.06 1.85 3.52
N HIS A 186 28.05 0.99 3.61
CA HIS A 186 27.57 0.13 2.53
C HIS A 186 26.23 0.57 1.93
N LEU A 187 25.65 1.69 2.40
CA LEU A 187 24.32 2.13 1.98
C LEU A 187 24.20 2.43 0.49
N TYR A 188 25.27 2.94 -0.14
CA TYR A 188 25.23 3.20 -1.58
C TYR A 188 25.22 1.89 -2.39
N ASP A 189 25.95 0.86 -1.96
CA ASP A 189 25.94 -0.45 -2.62
C ASP A 189 24.57 -1.13 -2.49
N ILE A 190 23.98 -1.06 -1.29
CA ILE A 190 22.60 -1.52 -1.01
C ILE A 190 21.60 -0.81 -1.93
N TYR A 191 21.71 0.52 -2.04
CA TYR A 191 20.87 1.34 -2.91
C TYR A 191 21.00 0.92 -4.38
N GLN A 192 22.23 0.75 -4.88
CA GLN A 192 22.48 0.32 -6.25
C GLN A 192 21.98 -1.10 -6.53
N ALA A 193 22.07 -2.01 -5.56
CA ALA A 193 21.51 -3.35 -5.67
C ALA A 193 19.99 -3.34 -5.85
N ILE A 194 19.27 -2.52 -5.08
CA ILE A 194 17.82 -2.36 -5.24
C ILE A 194 17.48 -1.69 -6.58
N LYS A 195 18.28 -0.73 -7.07
CA LYS A 195 18.06 -0.17 -8.42
C LYS A 195 18.21 -1.21 -9.52
N ARG A 196 19.20 -2.11 -9.42
CA ARG A 196 19.35 -3.23 -10.36
C ARG A 196 18.14 -4.17 -10.31
N LEU A 197 17.62 -4.43 -9.12
CA LEU A 197 16.40 -5.23 -8.94
C LEU A 197 15.19 -4.60 -9.65
N VAL A 198 15.01 -3.28 -9.57
CA VAL A 198 13.97 -2.54 -10.31
C VAL A 198 14.14 -2.70 -11.81
N SER A 199 15.36 -2.57 -12.33
CA SER A 199 15.63 -2.69 -13.76
C SER A 199 15.16 -4.02 -14.35
N ILE A 200 15.33 -5.12 -13.60
CA ILE A 200 14.92 -6.47 -14.01
C ILE A 200 13.43 -6.72 -13.75
N SER A 201 12.89 -6.14 -12.69
CA SER A 201 11.48 -6.32 -12.29
C SER A 201 10.52 -5.37 -13.00
N ALA A 202 11.00 -4.41 -13.79
CA ALA A 202 10.20 -3.34 -14.39
C ALA A 202 9.03 -3.88 -15.24
N SER A 203 9.23 -4.97 -15.96
CA SER A 203 8.20 -5.61 -16.79
C SER A 203 7.24 -6.53 -16.02
N PHE A 204 7.57 -6.88 -14.76
CA PHE A 204 6.83 -7.84 -13.94
C PHE A 204 6.53 -7.26 -12.55
N GLN A 205 5.91 -6.08 -12.54
CA GLN A 205 5.48 -5.40 -11.33
C GLN A 205 4.13 -5.96 -10.85
N SER A 206 3.98 -6.10 -9.53
CA SER A 206 2.74 -6.58 -8.91
C SER A 206 2.20 -5.55 -7.92
N PRO A 207 0.87 -5.39 -7.80
CA PRO A 207 0.24 -4.59 -6.75
C PRO A 207 0.66 -5.04 -5.34
N VAL A 208 0.88 -4.09 -4.43
CA VAL A 208 1.21 -4.36 -3.01
C VAL A 208 0.33 -3.56 -2.06
N VAL A 209 0.05 -2.30 -2.39
CA VAL A 209 -0.76 -1.41 -1.56
C VAL A 209 -1.90 -0.83 -2.39
N MET A 210 -3.12 -0.90 -1.87
CA MET A 210 -4.28 -0.16 -2.39
C MET A 210 -4.50 1.06 -1.50
N GLU A 211 -4.34 2.24 -2.07
CA GLU A 211 -4.53 3.53 -1.41
C GLU A 211 -5.74 4.28 -2.00
N PRO A 212 -6.95 4.07 -1.49
CA PRO A 212 -8.05 4.95 -1.82
C PRO A 212 -7.90 6.30 -1.12
N VAL A 213 -8.25 7.36 -1.83
CA VAL A 213 -8.29 8.72 -1.27
C VAL A 213 -9.72 9.13 -0.96
N TRP A 214 -9.87 9.97 0.05
CA TRP A 214 -11.11 10.72 0.28
C TRP A 214 -10.82 12.22 0.31
N LYS A 215 -11.30 12.94 -0.71
CA LYS A 215 -11.02 14.37 -0.91
C LYS A 215 -11.98 15.25 -0.12
N THR A 216 -11.44 16.22 0.62
CA THR A 216 -12.19 17.26 1.33
C THR A 216 -11.97 18.64 0.70
N ARG A 217 -12.81 19.60 1.11
CA ARG A 217 -12.62 21.02 0.78
C ARG A 217 -11.52 21.62 1.67
N GLY A 218 -10.26 21.49 1.26
CA GLY A 218 -9.10 21.84 2.10
C GLY A 218 -9.14 21.09 3.44
N LYS A 219 -8.89 21.78 4.55
CA LYS A 219 -8.99 21.22 5.93
C LYS A 219 -10.43 21.02 6.45
N SER A 220 -11.45 21.38 5.68
CA SER A 220 -12.85 21.24 6.10
C SER A 220 -13.22 19.77 6.30
N PRO A 221 -14.06 19.41 7.29
CA PRO A 221 -14.62 18.06 7.42
C PRO A 221 -15.67 17.74 6.35
N GLN A 222 -15.81 18.56 5.30
CA GLN A 222 -16.76 18.38 4.21
C GLN A 222 -16.06 17.76 3.00
N LEU A 223 -16.64 16.68 2.46
CA LEU A 223 -16.19 16.09 1.20
C LEU A 223 -16.34 17.08 0.04
N ALA A 224 -15.37 17.03 -0.87
CA ALA A 224 -15.49 17.61 -2.20
C ALA A 224 -16.63 16.92 -2.98
N ASN A 225 -17.02 17.46 -4.13
CA ASN A 225 -18.06 16.78 -4.93
C ASN A 225 -17.49 15.50 -5.56
N ASP A 226 -16.35 15.63 -6.20
CA ASP A 226 -15.39 14.63 -6.67
C ASP A 226 -14.50 14.19 -5.50
N CYS A 227 -14.84 13.09 -4.81
CA CYS A 227 -14.22 12.84 -3.50
C CYS A 227 -13.62 11.46 -3.29
N LEU A 228 -13.83 10.49 -4.16
CA LEU A 228 -13.32 9.14 -3.96
C LEU A 228 -12.65 8.62 -5.24
N ASP A 229 -11.50 8.00 -5.08
CA ASP A 229 -10.83 7.23 -6.13
C ASP A 229 -9.92 6.16 -5.51
N VAL A 230 -9.44 5.23 -6.33
CA VAL A 230 -8.55 4.15 -5.91
C VAL A 230 -7.22 4.26 -6.64
N PHE A 231 -6.16 4.36 -5.85
CA PHE A 231 -4.78 4.32 -6.31
C PHE A 231 -4.12 3.02 -5.84
N VAL A 232 -3.17 2.53 -6.61
CA VAL A 232 -2.49 1.26 -6.34
C VAL A 232 -0.98 1.46 -6.51
N TRP A 233 -0.22 1.00 -5.52
CA TRP A 233 1.24 0.98 -5.58
C TRP A 233 1.72 -0.41 -5.94
N SER A 234 2.51 -0.50 -7.02
CA SER A 234 3.28 -1.71 -7.30
C SER A 234 4.43 -1.89 -6.32
N ASN A 235 5.04 -3.08 -6.32
CA ASN A 235 6.30 -3.35 -5.63
C ASN A 235 7.39 -2.32 -5.97
N CYS A 236 7.63 -2.01 -7.26
CA CYS A 236 8.62 -0.99 -7.61
C CYS A 236 8.14 0.44 -7.33
N GLY A 237 6.86 0.75 -7.60
CA GLY A 237 6.27 2.07 -7.32
C GLY A 237 6.38 2.46 -5.84
N LEU A 238 6.19 1.50 -4.93
CA LEU A 238 6.32 1.71 -3.48
C LEU A 238 7.74 2.13 -3.07
N LEU A 239 8.78 1.74 -3.84
CA LEU A 239 10.16 2.13 -3.57
C LEU A 239 10.34 3.66 -3.66
N ASN A 240 9.61 4.35 -4.55
CA ASN A 240 9.70 5.81 -4.69
C ASN A 240 9.25 6.55 -3.43
N LEU A 241 8.50 5.90 -2.54
CA LEU A 241 8.10 6.50 -1.27
C LEU A 241 9.23 6.53 -0.23
N PHE A 242 10.22 5.64 -0.29
CA PHE A 242 11.22 5.50 0.78
C PHE A 242 12.67 5.38 0.36
N MET A 243 12.96 5.10 -0.91
CA MET A 243 14.33 5.08 -1.39
C MET A 243 14.91 6.50 -1.40
N PRO A 244 16.18 6.68 -1.01
CA PRO A 244 16.87 7.95 -1.14
C PRO A 244 17.07 8.31 -2.61
N SER A 245 17.18 9.60 -2.91
CA SER A 245 17.64 10.09 -4.21
C SER A 245 19.16 9.97 -4.30
N GLU A 246 19.71 9.92 -5.51
CA GLU A 246 21.16 9.85 -5.68
C GLU A 246 21.90 11.08 -5.12
N GLN A 247 21.23 12.23 -5.11
CA GLN A 247 21.74 13.48 -4.55
C GLN A 247 21.76 13.50 -3.01
N ASP A 248 21.05 12.60 -2.34
CA ASP A 248 21.05 12.50 -0.87
C ASP A 248 22.36 11.89 -0.35
N PHE A 249 23.12 11.20 -1.21
CA PHE A 249 24.38 10.56 -0.84
C PHE A 249 25.55 11.53 -0.81
N ILE A 250 26.27 11.52 0.30
CA ILE A 250 27.50 12.28 0.55
C ILE A 250 28.73 11.40 0.34
N SER A 251 29.88 12.04 0.09
CA SER A 251 31.18 11.36 0.03
C SER A 251 31.97 11.63 1.30
N VAL A 252 32.38 10.57 1.99
CA VAL A 252 33.24 10.60 3.18
C VAL A 252 34.50 9.82 2.87
N GLY A 253 35.58 10.52 2.52
CA GLY A 253 36.78 9.89 1.96
C GLY A 253 36.48 9.22 0.62
N THR A 254 36.74 7.92 0.52
CA THR A 254 36.43 7.10 -0.67
C THR A 254 35.05 6.44 -0.63
N VAL A 255 34.29 6.63 0.45
CA VAL A 255 32.99 5.97 0.67
C VAL A 255 31.86 6.92 0.31
N LYS A 256 30.88 6.44 -0.48
CA LYS A 256 29.62 7.14 -0.75
C LYS A 256 28.53 6.57 0.16
N THR A 257 27.87 7.42 0.94
CA THR A 257 26.91 6.99 1.98
C THR A 257 25.89 8.08 2.31
N LEU A 258 24.98 7.83 3.25
CA LEU A 258 24.09 8.82 3.85
C LEU A 258 24.64 9.27 5.21
N ASP A 259 24.26 10.48 5.63
CA ASP A 259 24.66 11.03 6.94
C ASP A 259 24.17 10.19 8.12
N LYS A 260 22.96 9.64 8.01
CA LYS A 260 22.33 8.83 9.07
C LYS A 260 21.31 7.84 8.50
N ILE A 261 20.97 6.83 9.30
CA ILE A 261 19.89 5.90 9.00
C ILE A 261 18.56 6.48 9.49
N SER A 262 17.75 7.01 8.57
CA SER A 262 16.38 7.44 8.82
C SER A 262 15.40 6.25 8.82
N ARG A 263 14.11 6.44 9.15
CA ARG A 263 13.08 5.39 9.01
C ARG A 263 12.94 4.89 7.57
N HIS A 264 13.01 5.79 6.59
CA HIS A 264 12.99 5.45 5.17
C HIS A 264 14.24 4.65 4.76
N THR A 265 15.43 5.10 5.16
CA THR A 265 16.70 4.38 4.92
C THR A 265 16.72 3.00 5.59
N ARG A 266 16.21 2.90 6.82
CA ARG A 266 16.04 1.61 7.52
C ARG A 266 15.13 0.67 6.74
N THR A 267 14.04 1.18 6.17
CA THR A 267 13.13 0.36 5.36
C THR A 267 13.83 -0.20 4.12
N MET A 268 14.69 0.59 3.48
CA MET A 268 15.58 0.12 2.40
C MET A 268 16.51 -1.00 2.89
N ILE A 269 17.13 -0.84 4.07
CA ILE A 269 17.99 -1.87 4.66
C ILE A 269 17.20 -3.15 4.95
N TRP A 270 16.00 -3.05 5.52
CA TRP A 270 15.12 -4.19 5.81
C TRP A 270 14.81 -4.97 4.53
N LEU A 271 14.32 -4.28 3.49
CA LEU A 271 14.03 -4.90 2.20
C LEU A 271 15.26 -5.61 1.64
N PHE A 272 16.41 -4.92 1.59
CA PHE A 272 17.65 -5.49 1.09
C PHE A 272 18.05 -6.75 1.88
N LYS A 273 18.01 -6.68 3.22
CA LYS A 273 18.42 -7.79 4.07
C LYS A 273 17.52 -9.01 3.90
N MET A 274 16.20 -8.81 3.76
CA MET A 274 15.26 -9.91 3.48
C MET A 274 15.57 -10.57 2.13
N LEU A 275 15.83 -9.78 1.09
CA LEU A 275 16.19 -10.29 -0.24
C LEU A 275 17.54 -11.02 -0.22
N LYS A 276 18.53 -10.49 0.50
CA LYS A 276 19.84 -11.12 0.67
C LYS A 276 19.73 -12.47 1.40
N ASP A 277 18.99 -12.52 2.51
CA ASP A 277 18.82 -13.76 3.27
C ASP A 277 18.11 -14.84 2.44
N TYR A 278 17.12 -14.44 1.63
CA TYR A 278 16.48 -15.34 0.69
C TYR A 278 17.43 -15.80 -0.42
N ALA A 279 18.22 -14.89 -0.99
CA ALA A 279 19.22 -15.24 -2.01
C ALA A 279 20.24 -16.25 -1.47
N ASP A 280 20.69 -16.08 -0.23
CA ASP A 280 21.72 -16.93 0.39
C ASP A 280 21.15 -18.28 0.87
N THR A 281 19.96 -18.29 1.47
CA THR A 281 19.44 -19.47 2.21
C THR A 281 18.11 -20.02 1.69
N GLY A 282 17.45 -19.30 0.79
CA GLY A 282 16.11 -19.60 0.29
C GLY A 282 14.97 -19.21 1.22
N HIS A 283 15.25 -18.60 2.37
CA HIS A 283 14.24 -18.07 3.28
C HIS A 283 14.76 -16.83 4.00
N PHE A 284 13.87 -16.02 4.57
CA PHE A 284 14.27 -14.91 5.44
C PHE A 284 13.38 -14.82 6.68
N ASN A 285 13.91 -14.29 7.79
CA ASN A 285 13.12 -14.05 9.00
C ASN A 285 12.74 -12.57 9.09
N GLY A 286 11.58 -12.24 8.52
CA GLY A 286 11.12 -10.86 8.40
C GLY A 286 10.94 -10.16 9.75
N SER A 287 10.29 -10.83 10.71
CA SER A 287 10.06 -10.28 12.06
C SER A 287 11.38 -9.99 12.78
N LYS A 288 12.33 -10.94 12.75
CA LYS A 288 13.65 -10.75 13.36
C LYS A 288 14.41 -9.57 12.74
N ILE A 289 14.39 -9.44 11.41
CA ILE A 289 15.03 -8.33 10.69
C ILE A 289 14.43 -6.99 11.13
N ILE A 290 13.10 -6.89 11.19
CA ILE A 290 12.40 -5.65 11.59
C ILE A 290 12.72 -5.27 13.03
N ASP A 291 12.76 -6.25 13.93
CA ASP A 291 12.98 -6.02 15.37
C ASP A 291 14.44 -5.67 15.68
N GLU A 292 15.40 -6.40 15.11
CA GLU A 292 16.82 -6.23 15.41
C GLU A 292 17.43 -5.02 14.67
N LEU A 293 16.98 -4.74 13.45
CA LEU A 293 17.56 -3.69 12.61
C LEU A 293 16.83 -2.35 12.77
N SER A 294 16.63 -1.93 14.02
CA SER A 294 15.85 -0.72 14.34
C SER A 294 16.64 0.59 14.20
N TYR A 295 17.97 0.54 14.35
CA TYR A 295 18.89 1.69 14.28
C TYR A 295 18.44 2.91 15.11
N ASN A 296 17.99 2.67 16.35
CA ASN A 296 17.46 3.70 17.28
C ASN A 296 16.20 4.43 16.78
N THR A 297 15.47 3.85 15.83
CA THR A 297 14.17 4.35 15.39
C THR A 297 13.05 3.40 15.81
N LYS A 298 11.87 3.93 16.16
CA LYS A 298 10.72 3.08 16.53
C LYS A 298 10.29 2.23 15.33
N ASN A 299 9.99 0.95 15.55
CA ASN A 299 9.56 -0.03 14.54
C ASN A 299 8.03 -0.16 14.43
N ASP A 300 7.25 0.74 15.04
CA ASP A 300 5.78 0.76 14.96
C ASP A 300 5.25 1.00 13.54
N LYS A 301 6.08 1.61 12.69
CA LYS A 301 5.83 1.94 11.29
C LYS A 301 7.13 1.71 10.52
N ALA A 302 7.03 1.25 9.27
CA ALA A 302 8.18 1.24 8.38
C ALA A 302 8.61 2.68 8.10
N PHE A 303 7.68 3.49 7.57
CA PHE A 303 7.83 4.93 7.33
C PHE A 303 6.46 5.63 7.21
N SER A 304 6.49 6.97 7.18
CA SER A 304 5.37 7.81 6.73
C SER A 304 5.88 8.76 5.66
N SER A 305 5.11 8.95 4.60
CA SER A 305 5.40 9.88 3.52
C SER A 305 4.20 10.81 3.36
N ASN A 306 4.42 12.11 3.58
CA ASN A 306 3.38 13.14 3.53
C ASN A 306 3.18 13.67 2.10
N GLY A 307 2.20 14.56 1.93
CA GLY A 307 1.78 15.18 0.68
C GLY A 307 2.92 15.84 -0.09
N LEU A 308 3.89 16.43 0.60
CA LEU A 308 5.07 17.03 -0.05
C LEU A 308 5.97 16.00 -0.75
N ARG A 309 5.95 14.75 -0.27
CA ARG A 309 6.69 13.63 -0.86
C ARG A 309 5.83 12.82 -1.83
N THR A 310 4.54 12.62 -1.53
CA THR A 310 3.64 11.79 -2.34
C THR A 310 3.13 12.53 -3.57
N HIS A 311 2.82 13.83 -3.48
CA HIS A 311 2.27 14.61 -4.59
C HIS A 311 3.12 14.54 -5.88
N PRO A 312 4.46 14.74 -5.87
CA PRO A 312 5.28 14.64 -7.08
C PRO A 312 5.24 13.28 -7.78
N ILE A 313 4.84 12.22 -7.06
CA ILE A 313 4.71 10.86 -7.59
C ILE A 313 3.27 10.60 -8.04
N MET A 314 2.30 11.13 -7.30
CA MET A 314 0.88 10.83 -7.46
C MET A 314 0.17 11.76 -8.46
N ALA A 315 0.77 12.89 -8.81
CA ALA A 315 0.15 13.94 -9.63
C ALA A 315 -0.43 13.40 -10.95
N CYS A 316 -1.76 13.33 -11.01
CA CYS A 316 -2.52 12.91 -12.18
C CYS A 316 -3.93 13.53 -12.14
N PRO A 317 -4.69 13.50 -13.25
CA PRO A 317 -6.04 14.07 -13.29
C PRO A 317 -6.99 13.50 -12.22
N GLU A 318 -6.89 12.21 -11.90
CA GLU A 318 -7.71 11.53 -10.90
C GLU A 318 -7.37 11.96 -9.46
N LEU A 319 -6.14 12.41 -9.19
CA LEU A 319 -5.79 12.97 -7.89
C LEU A 319 -6.40 14.36 -7.72
N THR A 320 -6.33 15.19 -8.77
CA THR A 320 -6.96 16.51 -8.77
C THR A 320 -8.49 16.39 -8.74
N HIS A 321 -9.05 15.47 -9.52
CA HIS A 321 -10.49 15.22 -9.65
C HIS A 321 -10.85 13.74 -9.49
N PRO A 322 -10.98 13.25 -8.23
CA PRO A 322 -11.42 11.88 -7.94
C PRO A 322 -12.72 11.53 -8.64
N ARG A 323 -12.78 10.36 -9.28
CA ARG A 323 -13.86 10.05 -10.25
C ARG A 323 -15.18 9.62 -9.63
N ILE A 324 -15.20 9.27 -8.35
CA ILE A 324 -16.42 8.90 -7.63
C ILE A 324 -16.89 10.07 -6.78
N THR A 325 -18.14 10.47 -7.00
CA THR A 325 -18.70 11.64 -6.34
C THR A 325 -19.25 11.32 -4.95
N LYS A 326 -19.35 12.34 -4.08
CA LYS A 326 -19.93 12.18 -2.74
C LYS A 326 -21.37 11.65 -2.78
N GLY A 327 -22.13 11.99 -3.83
CA GLY A 327 -23.51 11.54 -4.01
C GLY A 327 -23.62 10.05 -4.34
N GLU A 328 -22.52 9.39 -4.70
CA GLU A 328 -22.48 7.96 -5.02
C GLU A 328 -22.11 7.09 -3.83
N ILE A 329 -21.74 7.68 -2.68
CA ILE A 329 -21.44 6.91 -1.46
C ILE A 329 -22.63 6.06 -1.02
N LYS A 330 -23.87 6.52 -1.27
CA LYS A 330 -25.11 5.77 -1.04
C LYS A 330 -25.25 4.49 -1.87
N ASN A 331 -24.49 4.36 -2.97
CA ASN A 331 -24.43 3.17 -3.80
C ASN A 331 -23.35 2.18 -3.34
N ILE A 332 -22.46 2.60 -2.44
CA ILE A 332 -21.37 1.78 -1.90
C ILE A 332 -21.73 1.26 -0.50
N ILE A 333 -22.29 2.13 0.35
CA ILE A 333 -22.78 1.79 1.68
C ILE A 333 -24.29 1.53 1.59
N LEU A 334 -24.68 0.27 1.76
CA LEU A 334 -26.02 -0.22 1.45
C LEU A 334 -26.84 -0.50 2.72
N GLY A 335 -28.17 -0.55 2.55
CA GLY A 335 -29.09 -1.11 3.56
C GLY A 335 -29.11 -0.37 4.90
N GLY A 336 -28.78 0.92 4.92
CA GLY A 336 -28.70 1.69 6.16
C GLY A 336 -27.43 1.44 6.97
N GLY A 337 -26.40 0.83 6.39
CA GLY A 337 -25.13 0.54 7.07
C GLY A 337 -24.41 1.76 7.64
N GLN A 338 -24.62 2.95 7.07
CA GLN A 338 -24.13 4.21 7.62
C GLN A 338 -24.62 4.47 9.06
N ASN A 339 -25.80 3.94 9.43
CA ASN A 339 -26.34 4.07 10.78
C ASN A 339 -25.63 3.16 11.80
N LEU A 340 -24.82 2.22 11.33
CA LEU A 340 -24.02 1.31 12.16
C LEU A 340 -22.59 1.82 12.38
N LEU A 341 -22.16 2.85 11.65
CA LEU A 341 -20.84 3.47 11.84
C LEU A 341 -20.66 3.93 13.28
N SER A 342 -19.49 3.58 13.84
CA SER A 342 -19.07 4.01 15.17
C SER A 342 -17.77 4.83 15.03
N PRO A 343 -17.89 6.11 14.63
CA PRO A 343 -16.74 6.90 14.17
C PRO A 343 -15.81 7.36 15.29
N GLU A 344 -14.53 7.58 14.95
CA GLU A 344 -13.59 8.30 15.83
C GLU A 344 -13.12 9.63 15.22
N ARG A 345 -12.33 9.61 14.14
CA ARG A 345 -11.67 10.82 13.59
C ARG A 345 -11.46 10.82 12.07
N ARG A 346 -11.85 9.77 11.34
CA ARG A 346 -11.42 9.54 9.94
C ARG A 346 -12.60 9.70 8.97
N PHE A 347 -12.53 9.07 7.80
CA PHE A 347 -13.58 9.07 6.78
C PHE A 347 -14.94 8.60 7.31
N ASP A 348 -14.93 7.59 8.20
CA ASP A 348 -16.11 7.11 8.94
C ASP A 348 -16.84 8.23 9.70
N ALA A 349 -16.10 9.15 10.32
CA ALA A 349 -16.66 10.31 11.00
C ALA A 349 -17.30 11.31 10.04
N ILE A 350 -16.74 11.50 8.86
CA ILE A 350 -17.31 12.42 7.86
C ILE A 350 -18.64 11.86 7.32
N ILE A 351 -18.68 10.56 7.02
CA ILE A 351 -19.92 9.89 6.57
C ILE A 351 -20.99 10.00 7.66
N TYR A 352 -20.66 9.62 8.89
CA TYR A 352 -21.60 9.64 10.01
C TYR A 352 -22.18 11.03 10.27
N ASN A 353 -21.37 12.08 10.14
CA ASN A 353 -21.80 13.47 10.36
C ASN A 353 -22.43 14.13 9.12
N SER A 354 -22.59 13.41 8.01
CA SER A 354 -23.16 13.92 6.76
C SER A 354 -24.40 13.11 6.34
N PRO A 355 -25.51 13.15 7.12
CA PRO A 355 -26.69 12.33 6.85
C PRO A 355 -27.35 12.64 5.49
N ASP A 356 -27.13 13.85 4.96
CA ASP A 356 -27.61 14.27 3.64
C ASP A 356 -27.04 13.41 2.50
N LEU A 357 -25.91 12.72 2.69
CA LEU A 357 -25.34 11.81 1.69
C LEU A 357 -26.27 10.65 1.33
N PHE A 358 -27.22 10.32 2.21
CA PHE A 358 -28.11 9.16 2.08
C PHE A 358 -29.57 9.54 1.94
N LYS A 359 -29.89 10.83 1.76
CA LYS A 359 -31.26 11.24 1.44
C LYS A 359 -31.60 10.80 0.01
N GLU A 360 -32.82 10.30 -0.19
CA GLU A 360 -33.35 10.09 -1.53
C GLU A 360 -33.59 11.45 -2.17
N ASP A 361 -33.11 11.62 -3.41
CA ASP A 361 -33.43 12.80 -4.20
C ASP A 361 -34.90 12.66 -4.58
N PHE A 362 -35.79 13.37 -3.88
CA PHE A 362 -37.18 13.50 -4.29
C PHE A 362 -37.22 14.31 -5.59
N LEU A 363 -37.16 13.62 -6.73
CA LEU A 363 -37.45 14.16 -8.05
C LEU A 363 -38.94 14.00 -8.38
#